data_AF-A0A0Q9XW21-F1
#
_entry.id   AF-A0A0Q9XW21-F1
#
_cell.length_a   1.000
_cell.length_b   1.000
_cell.length_c   1.000
_cell.angle_alpha   90.00
_cell.angle_beta   90.00
_cell.angle_gamma   90.00
#
_symmetry.space_group_name_H-M   'P 1'
#
loop_
_entity.id
_entity.type
_entity.pdbx_description
1 polymer ?
#
loop_
_entity_poly.entity_id
_entity_poly.type
_entity_poly.pdbx_seq_one_letter_code
_entity_poly.pdbx_strand_id
1 'polypeptide(L)'
;MTLSQKTIEIVKSTAPVLETHGVNITSVFYKNMFTNHPELLNIFNHANQSQGRQQTALANMVYAAAKNIDQLEAILPAVQQVAFKHRGLGVKPEHYPIVGEHLLQAIKEVLGDAATDEVIEAWAEAYGVIAQAFIGIEEEMYDEAEKQAGGWKDFKPFKVIDKIPESEVITS
;
A
#
# COMPACT_ATOMS: atom_id res chain seq x y z
N MET A 1 -15.19 8.41 7.74
CA MET A 1 -16.17 7.52 8.40
C MET A 1 -15.51 6.98 9.65
N THR A 2 -16.22 6.94 10.77
CA THR A 2 -15.70 6.41 12.04
C THR A 2 -16.03 4.93 12.11
N LEU A 3 -15.02 4.08 12.34
CA LEU A 3 -15.24 2.63 12.49
C LEU A 3 -16.08 2.34 13.73
N SER A 4 -16.89 1.28 13.66
CA SER A 4 -17.63 0.82 14.85
C SER A 4 -16.67 0.28 15.91
N GLN A 5 -17.03 0.40 17.18
CA GLN A 5 -16.24 -0.17 18.29
C GLN A 5 -16.00 -1.68 18.09
N LYS A 6 -17.02 -2.38 17.58
CA LYS A 6 -16.97 -3.80 17.25
C LYS A 6 -15.93 -4.09 16.16
N THR A 7 -15.91 -3.30 15.09
CA THR A 7 -14.92 -3.41 14.01
C THR A 7 -13.50 -3.23 14.54
N ILE A 8 -13.30 -2.21 15.37
CA ILE A 8 -12.00 -1.93 16.01
C ILE A 8 -11.53 -3.12 16.85
N GLU A 9 -12.41 -3.70 17.67
CA GLU A 9 -12.09 -4.85 18.51
C GLU A 9 -11.73 -6.11 17.69
N ILE A 10 -12.47 -6.37 16.61
CA ILE A 10 -12.19 -7.50 15.72
C ILE A 10 -10.83 -7.33 15.03
N VAL A 11 -10.58 -6.16 14.45
CA VAL A 11 -9.31 -5.86 13.76
C VAL A 11 -8.13 -5.98 14.72
N LYS A 12 -8.24 -5.39 15.93
CA LYS A 12 -7.17 -5.47 16.93
C LYS A 12 -6.92 -6.88 17.45
N SER A 13 -7.98 -7.66 17.69
CA SER A 13 -7.85 -9.03 18.20
C SER A 13 -7.32 -10.01 17.15
N THR A 14 -7.56 -9.74 15.86
CA THR A 14 -7.11 -10.59 14.75
C THR A 14 -5.79 -10.13 14.12
N ALA A 15 -5.32 -8.91 14.39
CA ALA A 15 -4.04 -8.40 13.88
C ALA A 15 -2.81 -9.28 14.21
N PRO A 16 -2.67 -9.89 15.40
CA PRO A 16 -1.55 -10.81 15.68
C PRO A 16 -1.53 -12.07 14.79
N VAL A 17 -2.71 -12.49 14.30
CA VAL A 17 -2.81 -13.62 13.35
C VAL A 17 -2.19 -13.23 12.02
N LEU A 18 -2.42 -11.99 11.56
CA LEU A 18 -1.75 -11.44 10.37
C LEU A 18 -0.26 -11.26 10.56
N GLU A 19 0.23 -10.95 11.76
CA GLU A 19 1.67 -10.89 12.04
C GLU A 19 2.30 -12.28 11.87
N THR A 20 1.64 -13.32 12.38
CA THR A 20 2.12 -14.71 12.30
C THR A 20 2.07 -15.25 10.87
N HIS A 21 1.01 -14.94 10.12
CA HIS A 21 0.80 -15.45 8.76
C HIS A 21 1.19 -14.46 7.65
N GLY A 22 1.78 -13.31 8.01
CA GLY A 22 1.91 -12.15 7.11
C GLY A 22 2.70 -12.44 5.84
N VAL A 23 3.76 -13.24 5.92
CA VAL A 23 4.56 -13.65 4.74
C VAL A 23 3.74 -14.52 3.79
N ASN A 24 2.91 -15.43 4.31
CA ASN A 24 2.08 -16.29 3.49
C ASN A 24 0.95 -15.48 2.83
N ILE A 25 0.26 -14.65 3.61
CA ILE A 25 -0.80 -13.76 3.13
C ILE A 25 -0.27 -12.86 2.02
N THR A 26 0.88 -12.21 2.23
CA THR A 26 1.45 -11.31 1.22
C THR A 26 1.95 -12.03 -0.03
N SER A 27 2.40 -13.29 0.11
CA SER A 27 2.76 -14.13 -1.05
C SER A 27 1.54 -14.48 -1.90
N VAL A 28 0.46 -14.93 -1.27
CA VAL A 28 -0.83 -15.22 -1.94
C VAL A 28 -1.40 -13.95 -2.58
N PHE A 29 -1.40 -12.84 -1.84
CA PHE A 29 -1.81 -11.53 -2.30
C PHE A 29 -1.10 -11.11 -3.60
N TYR A 30 0.23 -11.08 -3.62
CA TYR A 30 0.97 -10.64 -4.81
C TYR A 30 0.77 -11.59 -5.99
N LYS A 31 0.78 -12.91 -5.74
CA LYS A 31 0.54 -13.91 -6.78
C LYS A 31 -0.82 -13.68 -7.44
N ASN A 32 -1.89 -13.57 -6.65
CA ASN A 32 -3.25 -13.43 -7.17
C ASN A 32 -3.41 -12.06 -7.86
N MET A 33 -2.93 -10.99 -7.23
CA MET A 33 -3.02 -9.64 -7.79
C MET A 33 -2.31 -9.53 -9.15
N PHE A 34 -1.08 -10.02 -9.30
CA PHE A 34 -0.38 -9.92 -10.59
C PHE A 34 -0.89 -10.90 -11.64
N THR A 35 -1.55 -12.00 -11.22
CA THR A 35 -2.22 -12.90 -12.16
C THR A 35 -3.45 -12.22 -12.77
N ASN A 36 -4.22 -11.49 -11.96
CA ASN A 36 -5.45 -10.83 -12.40
C ASN A 36 -5.21 -9.43 -12.99
N HIS A 37 -4.16 -8.75 -12.53
CA HIS A 37 -3.77 -7.38 -12.89
C HIS A 37 -2.29 -7.30 -13.30
N PRO A 38 -1.90 -7.94 -14.41
CA PRO A 38 -0.51 -7.94 -14.87
C PRO A 38 0.02 -6.54 -15.20
N GLU A 39 -0.84 -5.56 -15.48
CA GLU A 39 -0.48 -4.16 -15.71
C GLU A 39 0.22 -3.52 -14.50
N LEU A 40 -0.10 -3.97 -13.28
CA LEU A 40 0.49 -3.45 -12.04
C LEU A 40 1.98 -3.81 -11.92
N LEU A 41 2.48 -4.77 -12.70
CA LEU A 41 3.91 -5.07 -12.77
C LEU A 41 4.73 -3.86 -13.27
N ASN A 42 4.11 -2.92 -14.00
CA ASN A 42 4.79 -1.68 -14.42
C ASN A 42 4.94 -0.65 -13.28
N ILE A 43 4.19 -0.81 -12.19
CA ILE A 43 4.20 0.08 -11.02
C ILE A 43 5.06 -0.54 -9.91
N PHE A 44 4.95 -1.87 -9.73
CA PHE A 44 5.68 -2.58 -8.68
C PHE A 44 7.09 -2.98 -9.13
N ASN A 45 8.07 -2.78 -8.24
CA ASN A 45 9.46 -3.12 -8.54
C ASN A 45 9.71 -4.65 -8.48
N HIS A 46 9.95 -5.27 -9.62
CA HIS A 46 10.25 -6.69 -9.77
C HIS A 46 11.44 -7.19 -8.92
N ALA A 47 12.49 -6.38 -8.76
CA ALA A 47 13.68 -6.77 -7.99
C ALA A 47 13.41 -6.80 -6.47
N ASN A 48 12.49 -5.96 -5.99
CA ASN A 48 12.07 -6.00 -4.58
C ASN A 48 11.16 -7.20 -4.30
N GLN A 49 10.37 -7.64 -5.29
CA GLN A 49 9.51 -8.81 -5.16
C GLN A 49 10.29 -10.11 -5.05
N SER A 50 11.34 -10.27 -5.87
CA SER A 50 12.19 -11.49 -5.87
C SER A 50 13.01 -11.65 -4.58
N GLN A 51 13.22 -10.56 -3.83
CA GLN A 51 13.98 -10.57 -2.57
C GLN A 51 13.11 -10.67 -1.30
N GLY A 52 11.78 -10.76 -1.42
CA GLY A 52 10.88 -10.91 -0.27
C GLY A 52 10.70 -9.65 0.61
N ARG A 53 11.43 -8.56 0.32
CA ARG A 53 11.45 -7.35 1.16
C ARG A 53 10.14 -6.57 1.11
N GLN A 54 9.40 -6.65 0.01
CA GLN A 54 8.16 -5.92 -0.18
C GLN A 54 6.99 -6.56 0.58
N GLN A 55 6.97 -7.89 0.62
CA GLN A 55 6.04 -8.72 1.36
C GLN A 55 6.04 -8.33 2.85
N THR A 56 7.23 -8.23 3.44
CA THR A 56 7.37 -7.81 4.85
C THR A 56 6.90 -6.36 5.08
N ALA A 57 7.20 -5.44 4.17
CA ALA A 57 6.83 -4.03 4.31
C ALA A 57 5.31 -3.81 4.32
N LEU A 58 4.58 -4.47 3.40
CA LEU A 58 3.11 -4.37 3.35
C LEU A 58 2.48 -4.98 4.60
N ALA A 59 2.91 -6.19 4.99
CA ALA A 59 2.41 -6.85 6.20
C ALA A 59 2.60 -5.98 7.46
N ASN A 60 3.80 -5.39 7.62
CA ASN A 60 4.10 -4.51 8.74
C ASN A 60 3.23 -3.24 8.75
N MET A 61 2.97 -2.65 7.57
CA MET A 61 2.11 -1.47 7.49
C MET A 61 0.66 -1.80 7.87
N VAL A 62 0.10 -2.89 7.31
CA VAL A 62 -1.27 -3.35 7.62
C VAL A 62 -1.40 -3.65 9.12
N TYR A 63 -0.40 -4.33 9.70
CA TYR A 63 -0.35 -4.61 11.13
C TYR A 63 -0.27 -3.34 11.99
N ALA A 64 0.62 -2.41 11.64
CA ALA A 64 0.77 -1.14 12.35
C ALA A 64 -0.52 -0.30 12.29
N ALA A 65 -1.18 -0.27 11.13
CA ALA A 65 -2.45 0.42 10.96
C ALA A 65 -3.56 -0.25 11.77
N ALA A 66 -3.65 -1.58 11.76
CA ALA A 66 -4.63 -2.34 12.54
C ALA A 66 -4.47 -2.13 14.05
N LYS A 67 -3.23 -2.08 14.55
CA LYS A 67 -2.94 -1.83 15.97
C LYS A 67 -3.39 -0.44 16.43
N ASN A 68 -3.35 0.54 15.53
CA ASN A 68 -3.68 1.95 15.79
C ASN A 68 -4.95 2.39 15.05
N ILE A 69 -5.85 1.45 14.72
CA ILE A 69 -7.02 1.71 13.86
C ILE A 69 -8.03 2.70 14.47
N ASP A 70 -7.97 2.89 15.78
CA ASP A 70 -8.73 3.87 16.57
C ASP A 70 -7.98 5.18 16.84
N GLN A 71 -6.72 5.27 16.41
CA GLN A 71 -5.81 6.42 16.57
C GLN A 71 -5.01 6.59 15.28
N LEU A 72 -5.69 6.71 14.14
CA LEU A 72 -5.05 6.78 12.83
C LEU A 72 -4.15 8.02 12.69
N GLU A 73 -4.37 9.05 13.50
CA GLU A 73 -3.50 10.22 13.59
C GLU A 73 -2.07 9.82 14.00
N ALA A 74 -1.92 8.77 14.82
CA ALA A 74 -0.62 8.30 15.29
C ALA A 74 0.22 7.66 14.17
N ILE A 75 -0.41 7.18 13.09
CA ILE A 75 0.30 6.59 11.95
C ILE A 75 0.55 7.58 10.81
N LEU A 76 0.01 8.80 10.89
CA LEU A 76 0.15 9.82 9.83
C LEU A 76 1.59 10.05 9.37
N PRO A 77 2.61 10.15 10.25
CA PRO A 77 3.99 10.33 9.80
C PRO A 77 4.50 9.15 8.94
N ALA A 78 4.10 7.92 9.29
CA ALA A 78 4.45 6.73 8.51
C ALA A 78 3.68 6.68 7.18
N VAL A 79 2.41 7.06 7.19
CA VAL A 79 1.57 7.18 5.99
C VAL A 79 2.17 8.20 5.02
N GLN A 80 2.57 9.38 5.49
CA GLN A 80 3.20 10.42 4.67
C GLN A 80 4.49 9.92 4.00
N GLN A 81 5.35 9.21 4.75
CA GLN A 81 6.59 8.65 4.18
C GLN A 81 6.30 7.68 3.02
N VAL A 82 5.26 6.86 3.14
CA VAL A 82 4.83 5.94 2.09
C VAL A 82 4.15 6.69 0.94
N ALA A 83 3.32 7.69 1.23
CA ALA A 83 2.65 8.53 0.23
C ALA A 83 3.64 9.23 -0.72
N PHE A 84 4.78 9.70 -0.23
CA PHE A 84 5.84 10.23 -1.10
C PHE A 84 6.33 9.20 -2.13
N LYS A 85 6.50 7.95 -1.71
CA LYS A 85 6.90 6.85 -2.60
C LYS A 85 5.78 6.51 -3.58
N HIS A 86 4.53 6.46 -3.11
CA HIS A 86 3.35 6.22 -3.95
C HIS A 86 3.21 7.26 -5.05
N ARG A 87 3.35 8.55 -4.71
CA ARG A 87 3.35 9.63 -5.70
C ARG A 87 4.50 9.48 -6.71
N GLY A 88 5.71 9.17 -6.24
CA GLY A 88 6.86 8.94 -7.13
C GLY A 88 6.69 7.74 -8.08
N LEU A 89 5.82 6.78 -7.73
CA LEU A 89 5.48 5.61 -8.54
C LEU A 89 4.21 5.81 -9.38
N GLY A 90 3.51 6.95 -9.25
CA GLY A 90 2.27 7.20 -9.97
C GLY A 90 1.07 6.39 -9.45
N VAL A 91 1.02 6.04 -8.15
CA VAL A 91 -0.14 5.37 -7.55
C VAL A 91 -1.37 6.29 -7.60
N LYS A 92 -2.55 5.71 -7.86
CA LYS A 92 -3.82 6.40 -8.09
C LYS A 92 -4.95 5.81 -7.23
N PRO A 93 -6.03 6.57 -6.98
CA PRO A 93 -7.19 6.09 -6.22
C PRO A 93 -7.76 4.76 -6.75
N GLU A 94 -7.80 4.57 -8.07
CA GLU A 94 -8.28 3.34 -8.72
C GLU A 94 -7.45 2.09 -8.42
N HIS A 95 -6.22 2.22 -7.93
CA HIS A 95 -5.40 1.07 -7.52
C HIS A 95 -5.81 0.49 -6.16
N TYR A 96 -6.40 1.30 -5.28
CA TYR A 96 -6.76 0.87 -3.92
C TYR A 96 -7.84 -0.22 -3.91
N PRO A 97 -8.95 -0.12 -4.66
CA PRO A 97 -9.92 -1.21 -4.73
C PRO A 97 -9.31 -2.55 -5.14
N ILE A 98 -8.39 -2.55 -6.10
CA ILE A 98 -7.69 -3.76 -6.58
C ILE A 98 -6.86 -4.38 -5.45
N VAL A 99 -6.07 -3.55 -4.75
CA VAL A 99 -5.25 -4.00 -3.62
C VAL A 99 -6.12 -4.55 -2.48
N GLY A 100 -7.19 -3.84 -2.14
CA GLY A 100 -8.11 -4.24 -1.07
C GLY A 100 -8.76 -5.59 -1.34
N GLU A 101 -9.30 -5.80 -2.55
CA GLU A 101 -9.91 -7.05 -2.96
C GLU A 101 -8.94 -8.23 -2.80
N HIS A 102 -7.75 -8.12 -3.40
CA HIS A 102 -6.78 -9.21 -3.40
C HIS A 102 -6.18 -9.46 -2.00
N LEU A 103 -6.06 -8.42 -1.18
CA LEU A 103 -5.60 -8.56 0.21
C LEU A 103 -6.63 -9.34 1.04
N LEU A 104 -7.91 -8.98 0.96
CA LEU A 104 -8.97 -9.66 1.71
C LEU A 104 -9.16 -11.11 1.24
N GLN A 105 -9.05 -11.36 -0.07
CA GLN A 105 -9.05 -12.72 -0.63
C GLN A 105 -7.87 -13.53 -0.08
N ALA A 106 -6.66 -12.97 -0.04
CA ALA A 106 -5.48 -13.64 0.49
C ALA A 106 -5.60 -13.93 2.00
N ILE A 107 -6.17 -13.00 2.78
CA ILE A 107 -6.47 -13.23 4.19
C ILE A 107 -7.44 -14.41 4.33
N LYS A 108 -8.54 -14.41 3.57
CA LYS A 108 -9.54 -15.49 3.61
C LYS A 108 -8.93 -16.84 3.22
N GLU A 109 -8.11 -16.88 2.17
CA GLU A 109 -7.45 -18.10 1.70
C GLU A 109 -6.48 -18.68 2.75
N VAL A 110 -5.68 -17.83 3.41
CA VAL A 110 -4.67 -18.28 4.35
C VAL A 110 -5.25 -18.64 5.72
N LEU A 111 -6.23 -17.88 6.21
CA LEU A 111 -6.82 -18.10 7.52
C LEU A 111 -7.93 -19.18 7.50
N GLY A 112 -8.51 -19.47 6.33
CA GLY A 112 -9.57 -20.47 6.19
C GLY A 112 -10.75 -20.19 7.12
N ASP A 113 -11.14 -21.18 7.92
CA ASP A 113 -12.28 -21.08 8.85
C ASP A 113 -12.10 -19.98 9.92
N ALA A 114 -10.86 -19.54 10.19
CA ALA A 114 -10.59 -18.44 11.12
C ALA A 114 -10.93 -17.06 10.53
N ALA A 115 -11.04 -16.94 9.20
CA ALA A 115 -11.51 -15.75 8.51
C ALA A 115 -13.03 -15.80 8.33
N THR A 116 -13.75 -15.69 9.45
CA THR A 116 -15.22 -15.59 9.43
C THR A 116 -15.68 -14.37 8.62
N ASP A 117 -16.92 -14.39 8.14
CA ASP A 117 -17.46 -13.26 7.36
C ASP A 117 -17.39 -11.94 8.15
N GLU A 118 -17.62 -12.01 9.46
CA GLU A 118 -17.50 -10.86 10.37
C GLU A 118 -16.06 -10.32 10.47
N VAL A 119 -15.05 -11.20 10.46
CA VAL A 119 -13.64 -10.80 10.42
C VAL A 119 -13.32 -10.14 9.08
N ILE A 120 -13.73 -10.73 7.96
CA ILE A 120 -13.46 -10.18 6.64
C ILE A 120 -14.15 -8.82 6.44
N GLU A 121 -15.39 -8.67 6.90
CA GLU A 121 -16.11 -7.38 6.86
C GLU A 121 -15.38 -6.32 7.70
N ALA A 122 -14.94 -6.66 8.91
CA ALA A 122 -14.19 -5.74 9.76
C ALA A 122 -12.86 -5.28 9.12
N TRP A 123 -12.14 -6.21 8.48
CA TRP A 123 -10.91 -5.89 7.75
C TRP A 123 -11.18 -5.07 6.47
N ALA A 124 -12.30 -5.29 5.80
CA ALA A 124 -12.71 -4.49 4.65
C ALA A 124 -13.00 -3.04 5.05
N GLU A 125 -13.73 -2.83 6.14
CA GLU A 125 -13.98 -1.49 6.69
C GLU A 125 -12.67 -0.80 7.09
N ALA A 126 -11.78 -1.50 7.81
CA ALA A 126 -10.49 -0.98 8.22
C ALA A 126 -9.61 -0.60 7.01
N TYR A 127 -9.54 -1.48 6.00
CA TYR A 127 -8.83 -1.19 4.75
C TYR A 127 -9.37 0.07 4.08
N GLY A 128 -10.70 0.20 3.97
CA GLY A 128 -11.33 1.37 3.35
C GLY A 128 -10.96 2.69 4.04
N VAL A 129 -10.92 2.70 5.38
CA VAL A 129 -10.53 3.90 6.13
C VAL A 129 -9.05 4.23 5.93
N ILE A 130 -8.17 3.22 5.95
CA ILE A 130 -6.73 3.41 5.69
C ILE A 130 -6.52 3.93 4.26
N ALA A 131 -7.13 3.28 3.27
CA ALA A 131 -7.06 3.66 1.87
C ALA A 131 -7.50 5.11 1.65
N GLN A 132 -8.60 5.53 2.29
CA GLN A 132 -9.09 6.91 2.18
C GLN A 132 -8.10 7.93 2.75
N ALA A 133 -7.39 7.59 3.84
CA ALA A 133 -6.35 8.45 4.41
C ALA A 133 -5.17 8.61 3.45
N PHE A 134 -4.71 7.51 2.84
CA PHE A 134 -3.67 7.55 1.82
C PHE A 134 -4.09 8.36 0.59
N ILE A 135 -5.30 8.10 0.06
CA ILE A 135 -5.84 8.79 -1.12
C ILE A 135 -5.88 10.30 -0.89
N GLY A 136 -6.38 10.76 0.27
CA GLY A 136 -6.44 12.19 0.57
C GLY A 136 -5.07 12.85 0.65
N ILE A 137 -4.12 12.22 1.35
CA ILE A 137 -2.74 12.73 1.47
C ILE A 137 -2.04 12.76 0.11
N GLU A 138 -2.22 11.71 -0.70
CA GLU A 138 -1.62 11.61 -2.02
C GLU A 138 -2.21 12.63 -3.00
N GLU A 139 -3.53 12.85 -2.95
CA GLU A 139 -4.22 13.87 -3.73
C GLU A 139 -3.67 15.26 -3.43
N GLU A 140 -3.51 15.62 -2.15
CA GLU A 140 -2.85 16.87 -1.74
C GLU A 140 -1.42 16.97 -2.30
N MET A 141 -0.62 15.91 -2.19
CA MET A 141 0.75 15.88 -2.72
C MET A 141 0.82 16.04 -4.24
N TYR A 142 -0.11 15.43 -4.98
CA TYR A 142 -0.21 15.59 -6.44
C TYR A 142 -0.57 17.05 -6.79
N ASP A 143 -1.54 17.61 -6.09
CA ASP A 143 -2.03 18.97 -6.31
C ASP A 143 -0.99 20.04 -5.97
N GLU A 144 -0.30 19.91 -4.84
CA GLU A 144 0.78 20.82 -4.45
C GLU A 144 1.88 20.85 -5.50
N ALA A 145 2.29 19.67 -5.99
CA ALA A 145 3.34 19.59 -6.97
C ALA A 145 2.94 20.08 -8.36
N GLU A 146 1.67 19.98 -8.73
CA GLU A 146 1.13 20.57 -9.95
C GLU A 146 1.08 22.11 -9.86
N LYS A 147 0.73 22.66 -8.69
CA LYS A 147 0.57 24.11 -8.47
C LYS A 147 1.90 24.86 -8.33
N GLN A 148 3.01 24.16 -8.06
CA GLN A 148 4.33 24.77 -7.97
C GLN A 148 4.81 25.33 -9.32
N ALA A 149 5.62 26.39 -9.28
CA ALA A 149 6.22 26.97 -10.48
C ALA A 149 7.10 25.94 -11.21
N GLY A 150 6.73 25.59 -12.44
CA GLY A 150 7.41 24.54 -13.22
C GLY A 150 7.04 23.11 -12.85
N GLY A 151 6.12 22.94 -11.89
CA GLY A 151 5.61 21.67 -11.39
C GLY A 151 4.74 20.90 -12.39
N TRP A 152 4.42 19.66 -12.04
CA TRP A 152 3.57 18.77 -12.83
C TRP A 152 2.94 17.68 -11.95
N LYS A 153 1.79 17.17 -12.39
CA LYS A 153 1.03 16.15 -11.66
C LYS A 153 1.70 14.76 -11.76
N ASP A 154 1.91 14.28 -12.99
CA ASP A 154 2.30 12.89 -13.27
C ASP A 154 3.71 12.75 -13.87
N PHE A 155 3.83 12.17 -15.06
CA PHE A 155 5.08 12.07 -15.78
C PHE A 155 5.22 13.25 -16.73
N LYS A 156 6.39 13.89 -16.70
CA LYS A 156 6.76 14.93 -17.65
C LYS A 156 7.86 14.39 -18.55
N PRO A 157 7.73 14.50 -19.89
CA PRO A 157 8.81 14.08 -20.79
C PRO A 157 10.02 15.00 -20.59
N PHE A 158 11.19 14.39 -20.36
CA PHE A 158 12.48 15.07 -20.35
C PHE A 158 13.35 14.56 -21.48
N LYS A 159 14.25 15.43 -21.97
CA LYS A 159 15.27 15.09 -22.95
C LYS A 159 16.63 15.10 -22.25
N VAL A 160 17.40 14.04 -22.41
CA VAL A 160 18.81 13.99 -21.98
C VAL A 160 19.60 14.97 -22.85
N ILE A 161 20.18 16.00 -22.23
CA ILE A 161 20.94 17.05 -22.94
C ILE A 161 22.45 16.85 -22.88
N ASP A 162 22.93 16.14 -21.85
CA ASP A 162 24.32 15.82 -21.64
C ASP A 162 24.43 14.45 -20.94
N LYS A 163 25.60 13.82 -21.03
CA LYS A 163 25.92 12.56 -20.35
C LYS A 163 27.42 12.52 -20.01
N ILE A 164 27.77 12.71 -18.73
CA ILE A 164 29.15 12.95 -18.30
C ILE A 164 29.65 11.82 -17.39
N PRO A 165 30.72 11.08 -17.74
CA PRO A 165 31.32 10.09 -16.84
C PRO A 165 31.93 10.76 -15.60
N GLU A 166 31.37 10.48 -14.42
CA GLU A 166 31.85 11.01 -13.13
C GLU A 166 32.83 10.04 -12.43
N SER A 167 32.70 8.75 -12.72
CA SER A 167 33.60 7.70 -12.23
C SER A 167 33.51 6.44 -13.10
N GLU A 168 34.22 5.38 -12.73
CA GLU A 168 34.13 4.06 -13.40
C GLU A 168 32.72 3.45 -13.36
N VAL A 169 31.86 3.86 -12.41
CA VAL A 169 30.53 3.27 -12.19
C VAL A 169 29.37 4.28 -12.14
N ILE A 170 29.64 5.58 -12.34
CA ILE A 170 28.63 6.67 -12.31
C ILE A 170 28.80 7.57 -13.53
N THR A 171 27.68 7.90 -14.17
CA THR A 171 27.59 8.87 -15.27
C THR A 171 26.36 9.74 -15.01
N SER A 172 26.55 11.06 -14.96
CA SER A 172 25.48 12.04 -14.79
C SER A 172 24.80 12.39 -16.12
#